data_AF-A0A381EJH6-F1
#
_entry.id   AF-A0A381EJH6-F1
#
_cell.length_a   1.000
_cell.length_b   1.000
_cell.length_c   1.000
_cell.angle_alpha   90.00
_cell.angle_beta   90.00
_cell.angle_gamma   90.00
#
_symmetry.space_group_name_H-M   'P 1'
#
loop_
_entity.id
_entity.type
_entity.pdbx_description
1 polymer ?
#
loop_
_entity_poly.entity_id
_entity_poly.type
_entity_poly.pdbx_seq_one_letter_code
_entity_poly.pdbx_strand_id
1 'polypeptide(L)' 'MSKKEKIKAKITFLNSLIIAFLTTLFAIFGYSFINFKNLNYYDLLGVSIACLFLFFCIVLFLKFFIKELNKLEKED' A
#
# COMPACT_ATOMS: atom_id res chain seq x y z
N MET A 1 20.11 10.70 -16.99
CA MET A 1 18.68 10.95 -16.67
C MET A 1 18.59 12.17 -15.78
N SER A 2 17.78 13.13 -16.20
CA SER A 2 17.52 14.36 -15.47
C SER A 2 16.92 14.04 -14.09
N LYS A 3 17.23 14.83 -13.06
CA LYS A 3 16.67 14.66 -11.69
C LYS A 3 15.14 14.50 -11.74
N LYS A 4 14.46 15.27 -12.60
CA LYS A 4 13.01 15.19 -12.83
C LYS A 4 12.53 13.82 -13.33
N GLU A 5 13.29 13.14 -14.19
CA GLU A 5 12.95 11.80 -14.68
C GLU A 5 13.06 10.74 -13.59
N LYS A 6 14.09 10.83 -12.73
CA LYS A 6 14.24 9.91 -11.58
C LYS A 6 13.09 10.05 -10.59
N ILE A 7 12.63 11.27 -10.32
CA ILE A 7 11.51 11.55 -9.42
C ILE A 7 10.22 11.00 -10.00
N LYS A 8 9.97 11.27 -11.28
CA LYS A 8 8.78 10.77 -11.99
C LYS A 8 8.74 9.23 -11.96
N ALA A 9 9.87 8.56 -12.20
CA ALA A 9 9.96 7.11 -12.11
C ALA A 9 9.66 6.58 -10.70
N LYS A 10 10.13 7.24 -9.63
CA LYS A 10 9.82 6.86 -8.24
C LYS A 10 8.34 7.06 -7.90
N ILE A 11 7.74 8.16 -8.34
CA ILE A 11 6.29 8.42 -8.17
C ILE A 11 5.48 7.34 -8.89
N THR A 12 5.82 7.02 -10.15
CA THR A 12 5.14 5.98 -10.92
C THR A 12 5.25 4.62 -10.23
N PHE A 13 6.44 4.25 -9.75
CA PHE A 13 6.64 3.02 -8.98
C PHE A 13 5.78 2.98 -7.72
N LEU A 14 5.73 4.07 -6.97
CA LEU A 14 4.92 4.15 -5.75
C LEU A 14 3.42 4.03 -6.06
N ASN A 15 2.94 4.69 -7.12
CA ASN A 15 1.55 4.57 -7.55
C ASN A 15 1.19 3.14 -7.96
N SER A 16 2.06 2.48 -8.75
CA SER A 16 1.87 1.07 -9.10
C SER A 16 1.85 0.18 -7.86
N LEU A 17 2.67 0.48 -6.85
CA LEU A 17 2.71 -0.27 -5.61
C LEU A 17 1.45 -0.08 -4.76
N ILE A 18 0.93 1.15 -4.66
CA ILE A 18 -0.35 1.45 -4.00
C ILE A 18 -1.50 0.70 -4.69
N ILE A 19 -1.52 0.69 -6.02
CA ILE A 19 -2.54 -0.05 -6.79
C ILE A 19 -2.44 -1.55 -6.48
N ALA A 20 -1.24 -2.12 -6.47
CA ALA A 20 -1.05 -3.53 -6.12
C ALA A 20 -1.59 -3.85 -4.71
N PHE A 21 -1.28 -3.02 -3.72
CA PHE A 21 -1.80 -3.18 -2.36
C PHE A 21 -3.32 -3.06 -2.28
N LEU A 22 -3.91 -2.11 -3.02
CA LEU A 22 -5.36 -1.94 -3.09
C LEU A 22 -6.03 -3.15 -3.73
N THR A 23 -5.47 -3.68 -4.81
CA THR A 23 -5.96 -4.90 -5.46
C THR A 23 -5.90 -6.10 -4.52
N THR A 24 -4.81 -6.27 -3.77
CA THR A 24 -4.70 -7.34 -2.77
C THR A 24 -5.72 -7.18 -1.64
N LEU A 25 -5.97 -5.95 -1.17
CA LEU A 25 -7.04 -5.65 -0.21
C LEU A 25 -8.40 -6.10 -0.74
N PHE A 26 -8.76 -5.70 -1.96
CA PHE A 26 -10.03 -6.10 -2.57
C PHE A 26 -10.14 -7.62 -2.77
N ALA A 27 -9.06 -8.30 -3.12
CA ALA A 27 -9.05 -9.75 -3.25
C ALA A 27 -9.31 -10.46 -1.91
N ILE A 28 -8.65 -10.02 -0.83
CA ILE A 28 -8.84 -10.57 0.52
C ILE A 28 -10.27 -10.29 1.01
N PHE A 29 -10.75 -9.05 0.87
CA PHE A 29 -12.12 -8.70 1.23
C PHE A 29 -13.14 -9.49 0.43
N GLY A 30 -12.97 -9.64 -0.88
CA GLY A 30 -13.85 -10.40 -1.74
C GLY A 30 -13.90 -11.89 -1.36
N TYR A 31 -12.74 -12.51 -1.12
CA TYR A 31 -12.67 -13.90 -0.68
C TYR A 31 -13.35 -14.11 0.69
N SER A 32 -13.12 -13.20 1.64
CA SER A 32 -13.75 -13.27 2.95
C SER A 32 -15.26 -13.01 2.91
N PHE A 33 -15.73 -12.11 2.04
CA PHE A 33 -17.16 -11.85 1.90
C PHE A 33 -17.91 -13.04 1.28
N ILE A 34 -17.32 -13.67 0.26
CA ILE A 34 -17.90 -14.85 -0.39
C ILE A 34 -17.94 -16.05 0.57
N ASN A 35 -16.88 -16.26 1.35
CA ASN A 35 -16.80 -17.40 2.26
C ASN A 35 -17.34 -17.12 3.67
N PHE A 36 -17.99 -15.98 3.90
CA PHE A 36 -18.38 -15.48 5.23
C PHE A 36 -19.13 -16.51 6.10
N LYS A 37 -19.94 -17.39 5.51
CA LYS A 37 -20.66 -18.45 6.22
C LYS A 37 -19.79 -19.61 6.73
N ASN A 38 -18.60 -19.80 6.17
CA ASN A 38 -17.63 -20.83 6.55
C ASN A 38 -16.43 -20.24 7.32
N LEU A 39 -16.36 -18.92 7.50
CA LEU A 39 -15.24 -18.29 8.21
C LEU A 39 -15.38 -18.51 9.71
N ASN A 40 -14.40 -19.20 10.29
CA ASN A 40 -14.29 -19.34 11.73
C ASN A 40 -13.69 -18.06 12.35
N TYR A 41 -13.75 -17.94 13.67
CA TYR A 41 -13.18 -16.81 14.42
C TYR A 41 -11.71 -16.52 14.07
N TYR A 42 -10.95 -17.56 13.69
CA TYR A 42 -9.57 -17.48 13.24
C TYR A 42 -9.38 -16.76 11.89
N ASP A 43 -10.30 -16.95 10.94
CA ASP A 43 -10.22 -16.26 9.64
C ASP A 43 -10.50 -14.76 9.79
N LEU A 44 -11.42 -14.41 10.68
CA LEU A 44 -11.77 -13.03 10.99
C LEU A 44 -10.58 -12.29 11.63
N LEU A 45 -9.83 -12.96 12.52
CA LEU A 45 -8.57 -12.45 13.05
C LEU A 45 -7.49 -12.32 11.96
N GLY A 46 -7.38 -13.30 11.06
CA GLY A 46 -6.45 -13.25 9.93
C GLY A 46 -6.68 -12.05 9.01
N VAL A 47 -7.95 -11.78 8.67
CA VAL A 47 -8.33 -10.61 7.86
C VAL A 47 -8.03 -9.30 8.59
N SER A 48 -8.34 -9.23 9.88
CA SER A 48 -8.08 -8.04 10.70
C SER A 48 -6.58 -7.72 10.78
N ILE A 49 -5.75 -8.73 11.00
CA ILE A 49 -4.28 -8.59 11.01
C ILE A 49 -3.75 -8.19 9.63
N ALA A 50 -4.25 -8.81 8.55
CA ALA A 50 -3.87 -8.45 7.19
C ALA A 50 -4.20 -6.98 6.89
N CYS A 51 -5.37 -6.51 7.32
CA CYS A 51 -5.80 -5.13 7.15
C CYS A 51 -4.91 -4.15 7.92
N LEU A 52 -4.57 -4.46 9.18
CA LEU A 52 -3.63 -3.67 9.99
C LEU A 52 -2.22 -3.63 9.39
N PHE A 53 -1.72 -4.77 8.89
CA PHE A 53 -0.42 -4.85 8.24
C PHE A 53 -0.38 -4.02 6.95
N LEU A 54 -1.42 -4.12 6.11
CA LEU A 54 -1.57 -3.31 4.90
C LEU A 54 -1.61 -1.81 5.23
N PHE A 55 -2.37 -1.42 6.25
CA PHE A 55 -2.42 -0.03 6.69
C PHE A 55 -1.04 0.48 7.15
N PHE A 56 -0.31 -0.35 7.91
CA PHE A 56 1.04 -0.04 8.34
C PHE A 56 2.01 0.13 7.15
N CYS A 57 1.95 -0.76 6.15
CA CYS A 57 2.72 -0.63 4.92
C CYS A 57 2.42 0.69 4.20
N ILE A 58 1.15 1.06 4.04
CA ILE A 58 0.75 2.31 3.39
C ILE A 58 1.35 3.52 4.13
N VAL A 59 1.25 3.56 5.46
CA VAL A 59 1.80 4.65 6.27
C VAL A 59 3.33 4.75 6.13
N LEU A 60 4.04 3.63 6.14
CA LEU A 60 5.49 3.61 5.92
C LEU A 60 5.86 4.14 4.52
N PHE A 61 5.15 3.70 3.49
CA PHE A 61 5.36 4.17 2.12
C PHE A 61 5.08 5.66 1.97
N LEU A 62 4.01 6.16 2.59
CA LEU A 62 3.68 7.58 2.58
C LEU A 62 4.75 8.43 3.28
N LYS A 63 5.27 7.96 4.43
CA LYS A 63 6.40 8.62 5.11
C LYS A 63 7.65 8.63 4.24
N PHE A 64 7.96 7.52 3.58
CA PHE A 64 9.10 7.44 2.68
C PHE A 64 8.94 8.41 1.50
N PHE A 65 7.73 8.52 0.97
CA PHE A 65 7.39 9.45 -0.11
C PHE A 65 7.55 10.91 0.29
N ILE A 66 6.99 11.33 1.43
CA ILE A 66 7.13 12.71 1.93
C ILE A 66 8.61 13.03 2.18
N LYS A 67 9.38 12.07 2.71
CA LYS A 67 10.83 12.25 2.93
C LYS A 67 11.58 12.44 1.61
N GLU A 68 11.18 11.71 0.57
CA GLU A 68 11.74 11.85 -0.77
C GLU A 68 11.34 13.19 -1.39
N LEU A 69 10.09 13.62 -1.23
CA LEU A 69 9.56 14.90 -1.72
C LEU A 69 10.28 16.09 -1.07
N ASN A 70 10.42 16.07 0.26
CA ASN A 70 11.14 17.10 1.03
C ASN A 70 12.63 17.17 0.69
N LYS A 71 13.24 16.07 0.23
CA LYS A 71 14.62 16.08 -0.26
C LYS A 71 14.76 16.82 -1.58
N LEU A 72 13.71 16.77 -2.39
CA LEU A 72 13.67 17.39 -3.71
C LEU A 72 13.37 18.88 -3.60
N GLU A 73 12.44 19.25 -2.71
CA GLU A 73 12.08 20.64 -2.44
C GLU A 73 13.21 21.44 -1.76
N LYS A 74 14.17 20.77 -1.13
CA LYS A 74 15.38 21.39 -0.54
C LYS A 74 16.56 21.48 -1.51
N GLU A 75 16.46 20.88 -2.70
CA GLU A 75 17.49 20.92 -3.74
C GLU A 75 17.18 21.93 -4.86
N ASP A 76 16.01 22.57 -4.82
CA ASP A 76 15.67 23.80 -5.55
C ASP A 76 15.94 25.03 -4.66
#